data_AF-A0A7C1QRZ5-F1
#
_entry.id   AF-A0A7C1QRZ5-F1
#
_cell.length_a   1.000
_cell.length_b   1.000
_cell.length_c   1.000
_cell.angle_alpha   90.00
_cell.angle_beta   90.00
_cell.angle_gamma   90.00
#
_symmetry.space_group_name_H-M   'P 1'
#
loop_
_entity.id
_entity.type
_entity.pdbx_description
1 polymer ?
#
loop_
_entity_poly.entity_id
_entity_poly.type
_entity_poly.pdbx_seq_one_letter_code
_entity_poly.pdbx_strand_id
1 'polypeptide(L)'
;MSFRLSWEEAIARGYCSASEAPTVKESAAPKDSSKPAKPKRESRSASGPNIDYPDIAWLPRETHHSRALQSLLKRPELISGNKEHFDQVYIFHFFEIKYPDLHALLHATPNAGRRKGVERGHVLSEGLRKGYPDMSLDAARGGYHGLRCELKRKDAGQRSISEDQRAWIERLTAEGYLAFVAFGWEEAIDGILKYWKSPQA
;
A
#
# COMPACT_ATOMS: atom_id res chain seq x y z
N MET A 1 -2.39 -5.65 -26.02
CA MET A 1 -2.56 -4.37 -26.76
C MET A 1 -2.73 -3.27 -25.73
N SER A 2 -2.13 -2.09 -25.93
CA SER A 2 -2.18 -0.99 -24.95
C SER A 2 -3.39 -0.08 -25.21
N PHE A 3 -4.48 -0.28 -24.48
CA PHE A 3 -5.66 0.59 -24.56
C PHE A 3 -5.48 1.81 -23.65
N ARG A 4 -4.74 2.80 -24.14
CA ARG A 4 -4.67 4.14 -23.56
C ARG A 4 -5.47 5.08 -24.46
N LEU A 5 -6.65 5.50 -23.98
CA LEU A 5 -7.53 6.46 -24.67
C LEU A 5 -6.77 7.77 -24.96
N SER A 6 -7.12 8.46 -26.04
CA SER A 6 -6.56 9.79 -26.32
C SER A 6 -7.13 10.85 -25.36
N TRP A 7 -6.45 11.99 -25.24
CA TRP A 7 -6.98 13.13 -24.47
C TRP A 7 -8.26 13.71 -25.10
N GLU A 8 -8.39 13.63 -26.43
CA GLU A 8 -9.59 14.05 -27.16
C GLU A 8 -10.78 13.14 -26.81
N GLU A 9 -10.56 11.82 -26.74
CA GLU A 9 -11.56 10.86 -26.26
C GLU A 9 -11.92 11.05 -24.78
N ALA A 10 -10.97 11.47 -23.95
CA ALA A 10 -11.22 11.75 -22.54
C ALA A 10 -12.12 12.98 -22.34
N ILE A 11 -11.86 14.05 -23.09
CA ILE A 11 -12.66 15.28 -23.08
C ILE A 11 -14.05 15.02 -23.68
N ALA A 12 -14.13 14.33 -24.83
CA ALA A 12 -15.40 14.01 -25.49
C ALA A 12 -16.33 13.11 -24.65
N ARG A 13 -15.78 12.38 -23.66
CA ARG A 13 -16.54 11.56 -22.69
C ARG A 13 -16.73 12.25 -21.33
N GLY A 14 -16.32 13.51 -21.19
CA GLY A 14 -16.50 14.30 -19.97
C GLY A 14 -15.61 13.90 -18.78
N TYR A 15 -14.52 13.16 -19.00
CA TYR A 15 -13.61 12.75 -17.92
C TYR A 15 -12.64 13.86 -17.48
N CYS A 16 -12.45 14.89 -18.30
CA CYS A 16 -11.76 16.13 -17.96
C CYS A 16 -12.24 17.26 -18.89
N SER A 17 -12.04 18.51 -18.47
CA SER A 17 -12.25 19.70 -19.29
C SER A 17 -11.04 20.00 -20.18
N ALA A 18 -11.24 20.75 -21.27
CA ALA A 18 -10.15 21.15 -22.16
C ALA A 18 -9.05 22.00 -21.47
N SER A 19 -9.39 22.68 -20.38
CA SER A 19 -8.44 23.43 -19.52
C SER A 19 -7.58 22.54 -18.60
N GLU A 20 -7.90 21.26 -18.46
CA GLU A 20 -7.15 20.30 -17.63
C GLU A 20 -6.23 19.40 -18.49
N ALA A 21 -6.29 19.51 -19.82
CA ALA A 21 -5.40 18.81 -20.74
C ALA A 21 -4.05 19.55 -20.88
N PRO A 22 -2.90 18.86 -20.74
CA PRO A 22 -1.59 19.52 -20.73
C PRO A 22 -1.15 19.98 -22.13
N THR A 23 -0.91 21.28 -22.29
CA THR A 23 -0.24 21.87 -23.45
C THR A 23 1.26 21.57 -23.45
N VAL A 24 1.86 21.43 -24.63
CA VAL A 24 3.24 20.94 -24.82
C VAL A 24 4.09 21.94 -25.60
N LYS A 25 5.39 22.07 -25.23
CA LYS A 25 6.53 22.83 -25.81
C LYS A 25 6.96 24.10 -25.04
N GLU A 26 8.24 24.52 -24.97
CA GLU A 26 9.55 23.83 -25.18
C GLU A 26 10.77 24.68 -24.73
N SER A 27 11.62 24.15 -23.83
CA SER A 27 13.06 24.47 -23.64
C SER A 27 13.61 25.83 -23.11
N ALA A 28 14.73 25.71 -22.37
CA ALA A 28 15.87 26.64 -22.18
C ALA A 28 15.81 27.84 -21.18
N ALA A 29 17.00 28.23 -20.68
CA ALA A 29 17.29 29.29 -19.69
C ALA A 29 18.65 29.99 -20.05
N PRO A 30 19.03 31.16 -19.48
CA PRO A 30 19.72 31.27 -18.16
C PRO A 30 19.50 32.67 -17.46
N LYS A 31 20.23 33.22 -16.44
CA LYS A 31 21.33 32.79 -15.52
C LYS A 31 21.39 33.65 -14.21
N ASP A 32 21.78 33.03 -13.09
CA ASP A 32 22.67 33.45 -11.97
C ASP A 32 22.82 34.92 -11.46
N SER A 33 22.85 35.06 -10.11
CA SER A 33 23.52 36.16 -9.38
C SER A 33 23.86 35.83 -7.89
N SER A 34 24.67 34.80 -7.64
CA SER A 34 25.61 34.61 -6.50
C SER A 34 25.27 35.09 -5.05
N LYS A 35 25.26 34.16 -4.07
CA LYS A 35 26.27 34.04 -2.98
C LYS A 35 26.00 32.83 -2.05
N PRO A 36 27.01 32.31 -1.31
CA PRO A 36 26.95 30.95 -0.76
C PRO A 36 26.18 30.83 0.56
N ALA A 37 25.25 29.88 0.62
CA ALA A 37 24.68 29.36 1.87
C ALA A 37 25.46 28.12 2.34
N LYS A 38 25.38 27.81 3.65
CA LYS A 38 25.87 26.54 4.23
C LYS A 38 25.29 25.34 3.45
N PRO A 39 26.03 24.23 3.28
CA PRO A 39 25.59 23.11 2.44
C PRO A 39 24.26 22.54 2.92
N LYS A 40 23.17 22.89 2.22
CA LYS A 40 21.91 22.16 2.31
C LYS A 40 22.21 20.74 1.82
N ARG A 41 21.87 19.75 2.65
CA ARG A 41 22.04 18.34 2.31
C ARG A 41 21.10 18.02 1.14
N GLU A 42 21.65 17.98 -0.06
CA GLU A 42 20.89 17.79 -1.29
C GLU A 42 20.02 16.53 -1.19
N SER A 43 18.77 16.63 -1.65
CA SER A 43 17.86 15.51 -1.79
C SER A 43 18.35 14.63 -2.95
N ARG A 44 19.33 13.77 -2.67
CA ARG A 44 19.77 12.72 -3.58
C ARG A 44 18.54 11.96 -4.07
N SER A 45 18.36 11.91 -5.38
CA SER A 45 17.39 11.02 -6.03
C SER A 45 17.73 9.58 -5.65
N ALA A 46 16.99 9.03 -4.69
CA ALA A 46 17.27 7.72 -4.11
C ALA A 46 16.74 6.62 -5.04
N SER A 47 17.45 6.37 -6.14
CA SER A 47 17.44 5.04 -6.76
C SER A 47 17.82 4.05 -5.68
N GLY A 48 16.87 3.20 -5.27
CA GLY A 48 17.08 2.28 -4.16
C GLY A 48 18.18 1.23 -4.43
N PRO A 49 18.51 0.39 -3.43
CA PRO A 49 19.07 -0.92 -3.72
C PRO A 49 18.13 -1.68 -4.67
N ASN A 50 18.64 -2.71 -5.36
CA ASN A 50 17.85 -3.51 -6.31
C ASN A 50 16.80 -4.37 -5.57
N ILE A 51 15.71 -3.73 -5.17
CA ILE A 51 14.57 -4.24 -4.41
C ILE A 51 13.31 -3.80 -5.17
N ASP A 52 12.34 -4.69 -5.29
CA ASP A 52 11.09 -4.53 -6.06
C ASP A 52 10.07 -3.61 -5.36
N TYR A 53 10.45 -2.33 -5.16
CA TYR A 53 9.58 -1.23 -4.69
C TYR A 53 9.84 0.06 -5.52
N PRO A 54 8.80 0.81 -5.93
CA PRO A 54 8.96 2.08 -6.65
C PRO A 54 9.56 3.19 -5.78
N ASP A 55 10.11 4.24 -6.41
CA ASP A 55 10.82 5.36 -5.75
C ASP A 55 10.08 6.01 -4.56
N ILE A 56 8.74 5.98 -4.56
CA ILE A 56 7.91 6.49 -3.46
C ILE A 56 8.17 5.75 -2.12
N ALA A 57 8.60 4.48 -2.16
CA ALA A 57 9.02 3.72 -0.98
C ALA A 57 10.22 4.34 -0.24
N TRP A 58 11.01 5.15 -0.96
CA TRP A 58 12.23 5.78 -0.45
C TRP A 58 12.01 7.24 -0.05
N LEU A 59 10.76 7.74 -0.07
CA LEU A 59 10.42 9.09 0.37
C LEU A 59 10.51 9.19 1.91
N PRO A 60 11.40 10.04 2.47
CA PRO A 60 11.55 10.12 3.92
C PRO A 60 10.35 10.81 4.57
N ARG A 61 9.79 10.16 5.60
CA ARG A 61 8.70 10.65 6.45
C ARG A 61 9.03 10.36 7.92
N GLU A 62 8.44 11.11 8.85
CA GLU A 62 8.66 10.91 10.29
C GLU A 62 7.82 9.76 10.89
N THR A 63 7.46 8.77 10.08
CA THR A 63 6.53 7.67 10.42
C THR A 63 7.23 6.32 10.56
N HIS A 64 6.59 5.36 11.22
CA HIS A 64 7.18 4.03 11.41
C HIS A 64 7.40 3.28 10.09
N HIS A 65 6.49 3.44 9.12
CA HIS A 65 6.59 2.79 7.81
C HIS A 65 7.82 3.29 7.03
N SER A 66 8.02 4.61 6.95
CA SER A 66 9.21 5.17 6.31
C SER A 66 10.49 4.77 7.06
N ARG A 67 10.53 4.82 8.39
CA ARG A 67 11.70 4.35 9.17
C ARG A 67 12.06 2.89 8.89
N ALA A 68 11.07 2.01 8.66
CA ALA A 68 11.29 0.63 8.26
C ALA A 68 11.84 0.50 6.83
N LEU A 69 11.25 1.19 5.84
CA LEU A 69 11.74 1.16 4.45
C LEU A 69 13.15 1.76 4.31
N GLN A 70 13.41 2.88 5.00
CA GLN A 70 14.74 3.49 5.08
C GLN A 70 15.79 2.60 5.78
N SER A 71 15.37 1.51 6.44
CA SER A 71 16.29 0.48 6.95
C SER A 71 16.78 -0.47 5.85
N LEU A 72 15.97 -0.75 4.82
CA LEU A 72 16.39 -1.53 3.63
C LEU A 72 17.47 -0.81 2.83
N LEU A 73 17.43 0.52 2.74
CA LEU A 73 18.48 1.32 2.09
C LEU A 73 19.87 1.13 2.74
N LYS A 74 19.91 0.75 4.03
CA LYS A 74 21.14 0.52 4.80
C LYS A 74 21.50 -0.96 4.92
N ARG A 75 20.49 -1.82 4.85
CA ARG A 75 20.53 -3.27 5.07
C ARG A 75 19.55 -3.99 4.15
N PRO A 76 19.86 -4.12 2.84
CA PRO A 76 18.97 -4.75 1.87
C PRO A 76 18.62 -6.20 2.23
N GLU A 77 19.52 -6.89 2.95
CA GLU A 77 19.38 -8.30 3.34
C GLU A 77 18.17 -8.57 4.26
N LEU A 78 17.67 -7.55 4.96
CA LEU A 78 16.50 -7.67 5.86
C LEU A 78 15.24 -8.13 5.13
N ILE A 79 15.09 -7.87 3.83
CA ILE A 79 13.93 -8.33 3.06
C ILE A 79 13.88 -9.86 2.94
N SER A 80 15.03 -10.54 3.05
CA SER A 80 15.10 -12.00 3.04
C SER A 80 14.37 -12.58 4.25
N GLY A 81 13.42 -13.48 3.99
CA GLY A 81 12.51 -14.02 5.01
C GLY A 81 11.40 -13.08 5.48
N ASN A 82 11.49 -11.77 5.22
CA ASN A 82 10.53 -10.75 5.70
C ASN A 82 9.78 -10.00 4.58
N LYS A 83 9.84 -10.45 3.31
CA LYS A 83 9.20 -9.73 2.18
C LYS A 83 7.72 -9.43 2.41
N GLU A 84 6.95 -10.34 2.99
CA GLU A 84 5.52 -10.13 3.32
C GLU A 84 5.32 -8.95 4.28
N HIS A 85 6.17 -8.82 5.30
CA HIS A 85 6.19 -7.68 6.21
C HIS A 85 6.58 -6.37 5.52
N PHE A 86 7.62 -6.38 4.65
CA PHE A 86 8.02 -5.17 3.93
C PHE A 86 7.03 -4.76 2.85
N ASP A 87 6.33 -5.71 2.22
CA ASP A 87 5.21 -5.45 1.31
C ASP A 87 4.06 -4.79 2.08
N GLN A 88 3.69 -5.29 3.27
CA GLN A 88 2.70 -4.63 4.14
C GLN A 88 3.14 -3.22 4.56
N VAL A 89 4.38 -3.05 5.02
CA VAL A 89 4.95 -1.74 5.38
C VAL A 89 4.89 -0.75 4.22
N TYR A 90 5.18 -1.19 3.00
CA TYR A 90 5.08 -0.36 1.80
C TYR A 90 3.64 0.01 1.44
N ILE A 91 2.69 -0.92 1.56
CA ILE A 91 1.25 -0.65 1.33
C ILE A 91 0.77 0.51 2.22
N PHE A 92 1.06 0.46 3.53
CA PHE A 92 0.71 1.55 4.45
C PHE A 92 1.41 2.87 4.07
N HIS A 93 2.72 2.84 3.79
CA HIS A 93 3.46 4.04 3.40
C HIS A 93 2.93 4.69 2.11
N PHE A 94 2.54 3.88 1.12
CA PHE A 94 1.92 4.34 -0.10
C PHE A 94 0.61 5.08 0.17
N PHE A 95 -0.28 4.49 0.98
CA PHE A 95 -1.55 5.14 1.34
C PHE A 95 -1.35 6.38 2.22
N GLU A 96 -0.40 6.37 3.16
CA GLU A 96 0.00 7.53 3.99
C GLU A 96 0.37 8.76 3.12
N ILE A 97 1.02 8.54 1.97
CA ILE A 97 1.47 9.60 1.07
C ILE A 97 0.41 9.98 0.03
N LYS A 98 -0.35 9.01 -0.51
CA LYS A 98 -1.20 9.22 -1.71
C LYS A 98 -2.69 9.30 -1.43
N TYR A 99 -3.17 8.74 -0.32
CA TYR A 99 -4.59 8.64 0.01
C TYR A 99 -4.77 8.77 1.54
N PRO A 100 -4.48 9.93 2.14
CA PRO A 100 -4.51 10.11 3.60
C PRO A 100 -5.87 9.77 4.22
N ASP A 101 -6.97 10.09 3.54
CA ASP A 101 -8.34 9.80 3.99
C ASP A 101 -8.66 8.29 4.01
N LEU A 102 -8.02 7.51 3.12
CA LEU A 102 -8.07 6.05 3.11
C LEU A 102 -7.19 5.50 4.24
N HIS A 103 -5.96 6.01 4.35
CA HIS A 103 -5.01 5.61 5.39
C HIS A 103 -5.53 5.86 6.81
N ALA A 104 -6.33 6.92 7.03
CA ALA A 104 -6.98 7.21 8.30
C ALA A 104 -8.00 6.12 8.74
N LEU A 105 -8.47 5.29 7.81
CA LEU A 105 -9.44 4.21 8.03
C LEU A 105 -8.84 2.80 7.79
N LEU A 106 -7.55 2.72 7.44
CA LEU A 106 -6.82 1.49 7.19
C LEU A 106 -5.97 1.13 8.43
N HIS A 107 -6.16 -0.07 8.97
CA HIS A 107 -5.34 -0.58 10.07
C HIS A 107 -4.86 -2.01 9.82
N ALA A 108 -3.77 -2.39 10.49
CA ALA A 108 -3.26 -3.75 10.50
C ALA A 108 -3.92 -4.57 11.62
N THR A 109 -4.04 -5.88 11.41
CA THR A 109 -4.45 -6.84 12.45
C THR A 109 -3.22 -7.68 12.85
N PRO A 110 -2.62 -7.50 14.04
CA PRO A 110 -1.33 -8.10 14.40
C PRO A 110 -1.44 -9.59 14.80
N ASN A 111 -1.91 -10.42 13.86
CA ASN A 111 -2.24 -11.84 14.06
C ASN A 111 -1.06 -12.79 13.75
N ALA A 112 -0.19 -12.44 12.78
CA ALA A 112 0.92 -13.28 12.33
C ALA A 112 2.11 -13.38 13.32
N GLY A 113 2.10 -12.60 14.41
CA GLY A 113 3.20 -12.53 15.37
C GLY A 113 3.42 -13.85 16.14
N ARG A 114 4.66 -14.37 16.13
CA ARG A 114 5.08 -15.55 16.92
C ARG A 114 5.26 -15.24 18.42
N ARG A 115 4.19 -14.73 19.04
CA ARG A 115 4.06 -14.60 20.51
C ARG A 115 4.25 -15.97 21.17
N LYS A 116 4.94 -16.00 22.32
CA LYS A 116 5.27 -17.26 23.04
C LYS A 116 4.74 -17.26 24.46
N GLY A 117 4.41 -18.45 24.97
CA GLY A 117 4.01 -18.65 26.35
C GLY A 117 2.88 -17.72 26.79
N VAL A 118 3.10 -17.05 27.93
CA VAL A 118 2.14 -16.17 28.62
C VAL A 118 1.58 -15.07 27.72
N GLU A 119 2.42 -14.40 26.91
CA GLU A 119 1.96 -13.34 25.98
C GLU A 119 0.94 -13.88 24.97
N ARG A 120 1.16 -15.08 24.44
CA ARG A 120 0.22 -15.73 23.52
C ARG A 120 -1.08 -16.13 24.23
N GLY A 121 -1.00 -16.51 25.51
CA GLY A 121 -2.16 -16.79 26.34
C GLY A 121 -3.05 -15.56 26.51
N HIS A 122 -2.47 -14.43 26.93
CA HIS A 122 -3.20 -13.17 27.11
C HIS A 122 -3.95 -12.74 25.86
N VAL A 123 -3.27 -12.64 24.70
CA VAL A 123 -3.93 -12.16 23.48
C VAL A 123 -5.03 -13.11 22.98
N LEU A 124 -4.91 -14.43 23.23
CA LEU A 124 -5.98 -15.38 22.92
C LEU A 124 -7.20 -15.17 23.84
N SER A 125 -6.99 -14.87 25.12
CA SER A 125 -8.05 -14.47 26.06
C SER A 125 -8.67 -13.10 25.73
N GLU A 126 -7.89 -12.17 25.16
CA GLU A 126 -8.35 -10.89 24.61
C GLU A 126 -9.13 -11.06 23.28
N GLY A 127 -9.20 -12.28 22.73
CA GLY A 127 -10.02 -12.63 21.58
C GLY A 127 -9.27 -12.77 20.24
N LEU A 128 -7.94 -12.81 20.23
CA LEU A 128 -7.12 -12.97 19.02
C LEU A 128 -7.61 -14.15 18.15
N ARG A 129 -7.97 -13.85 16.90
CA ARG A 129 -8.45 -14.85 15.94
C ARG A 129 -7.33 -15.30 15.02
N LYS A 130 -6.90 -16.56 15.17
CA LYS A 130 -5.99 -17.23 14.23
C LYS A 130 -6.57 -17.14 12.81
N GLY A 131 -5.74 -16.73 11.85
CA GLY A 131 -6.10 -16.63 10.44
C GLY A 131 -7.03 -15.47 10.06
N TYR A 132 -7.33 -14.53 10.96
CA TYR A 132 -8.06 -13.32 10.57
C TYR A 132 -7.15 -12.39 9.74
N PRO A 133 -7.62 -11.78 8.63
CA PRO A 133 -6.79 -11.03 7.68
C PRO A 133 -5.89 -9.94 8.26
N ASP A 134 -4.72 -9.73 7.64
CA ASP A 134 -3.65 -8.84 8.11
C ASP A 134 -3.98 -7.35 8.05
N MET A 135 -4.92 -6.95 7.20
CA MET A 135 -5.33 -5.56 7.00
C MET A 135 -6.85 -5.41 6.94
N SER A 136 -7.34 -4.32 7.53
CA SER A 136 -8.75 -3.96 7.59
C SER A 136 -8.93 -2.49 7.19
N LEU A 137 -9.92 -2.20 6.34
CA LEU A 137 -10.30 -0.85 5.94
C LEU A 137 -11.77 -0.63 6.28
N ASP A 138 -12.02 0.24 7.26
CA ASP A 138 -13.35 0.48 7.83
C ASP A 138 -14.00 1.70 7.16
N ALA A 139 -14.37 1.51 5.89
CA ALA A 139 -15.08 2.47 5.07
C ALA A 139 -16.11 1.75 4.19
N ALA A 140 -17.40 1.88 4.51
CA ALA A 140 -18.47 1.19 3.78
C ALA A 140 -18.59 1.71 2.34
N ARG A 141 -18.35 0.83 1.37
CA ARG A 141 -18.31 1.16 -0.07
C ARG A 141 -18.77 0.00 -0.94
N GLY A 142 -19.37 0.33 -2.09
CA GLY A 142 -19.74 -0.63 -3.13
C GLY A 142 -20.75 -1.70 -2.69
N GLY A 143 -21.55 -1.41 -1.65
CA GLY A 143 -22.48 -2.37 -1.03
C GLY A 143 -21.88 -3.23 0.10
N TYR A 144 -20.59 -3.11 0.41
CA TYR A 144 -19.93 -3.84 1.49
C TYR A 144 -19.71 -2.96 2.73
N HIS A 145 -19.81 -3.55 3.92
CA HIS A 145 -19.64 -2.86 5.21
C HIS A 145 -18.19 -2.40 5.48
N GLY A 146 -17.22 -3.05 4.85
CA GLY A 146 -15.80 -2.70 4.89
C GLY A 146 -14.97 -3.67 4.04
N LEU A 147 -13.67 -3.46 3.99
CA LEU A 147 -12.72 -4.34 3.27
C LEU A 147 -11.79 -5.05 4.25
N ARG A 148 -11.42 -6.29 3.94
CA ARG A 148 -10.47 -7.12 4.68
C ARG A 148 -9.48 -7.77 3.69
N CYS A 149 -8.19 -7.58 3.89
CA CYS A 149 -7.13 -8.05 2.98
C CYS A 149 -6.13 -8.92 3.74
N GLU A 150 -6.01 -10.16 3.30
CA GLU A 150 -4.97 -11.11 3.68
C GLU A 150 -3.80 -10.96 2.71
N LEU A 151 -2.57 -10.79 3.22
CA LEU A 151 -1.40 -10.55 2.37
C LEU A 151 -0.52 -11.79 2.29
N LYS A 152 -0.20 -12.19 1.05
CA LYS A 152 0.85 -13.17 0.74
C LYS A 152 1.96 -12.55 -0.07
N ARG A 153 3.15 -13.13 0.01
CA ARG A 153 4.24 -12.82 -0.95
C ARG A 153 3.79 -13.02 -2.40
N LYS A 154 4.25 -12.14 -3.28
CA LYS A 154 4.11 -12.19 -4.75
C LYS A 154 4.52 -13.53 -5.41
N ASP A 155 5.42 -14.28 -4.78
CA ASP A 155 5.91 -15.59 -5.25
C ASP A 155 5.27 -16.80 -4.53
N ALA A 156 4.30 -16.58 -3.64
CA ALA A 156 3.58 -17.64 -2.96
C ALA A 156 2.45 -18.20 -3.83
N GLY A 157 2.30 -19.52 -3.88
CA GLY A 157 1.14 -20.16 -4.52
C GLY A 157 -0.09 -20.19 -3.61
N GLN A 158 -1.26 -20.50 -4.16
CA GLN A 158 -2.55 -20.66 -3.45
C GLN A 158 -2.50 -21.60 -2.22
N ARG A 159 -1.57 -22.57 -2.20
CA ARG A 159 -1.32 -23.47 -1.07
C ARG A 159 -0.70 -22.79 0.18
N SER A 160 -0.31 -21.52 0.08
CA SER A 160 0.18 -20.72 1.21
C SER A 160 -0.93 -20.15 2.10
N ILE A 161 -2.17 -20.08 1.59
CA ILE A 161 -3.33 -19.61 2.35
C ILE A 161 -3.83 -20.78 3.22
N SER A 162 -3.74 -20.61 4.53
CA SER A 162 -4.15 -21.63 5.50
C SER A 162 -5.66 -21.83 5.56
N GLU A 163 -6.10 -22.97 6.09
CA GLU A 163 -7.52 -23.32 6.25
C GLU A 163 -8.27 -22.29 7.11
N ASP A 164 -7.67 -21.81 8.21
CA ASP A 164 -8.26 -20.75 9.03
C ASP A 164 -8.48 -19.45 8.24
N GLN A 165 -7.54 -19.10 7.35
CA GLN A 165 -7.62 -17.88 6.53
C GLN A 165 -8.72 -17.99 5.47
N ARG A 166 -8.87 -19.16 4.84
CA ARG A 166 -9.97 -19.45 3.90
C ARG A 166 -11.33 -19.34 4.62
N ALA A 167 -11.45 -19.99 5.78
CA ALA A 167 -12.67 -19.94 6.59
C ALA A 167 -13.01 -18.52 7.12
N TRP A 168 -12.01 -17.66 7.36
CA TRP A 168 -12.25 -16.25 7.69
C TRP A 168 -12.71 -15.43 6.50
N ILE A 169 -12.11 -15.61 5.33
CA ILE A 169 -12.51 -14.90 4.09
C ILE A 169 -13.94 -15.26 3.70
N GLU A 170 -14.27 -16.56 3.72
CA GLU A 170 -15.62 -17.07 3.45
C GLU A 170 -16.65 -16.49 4.44
N ARG A 171 -16.32 -16.49 5.74
CA ARG A 171 -17.18 -15.91 6.79
C ARG A 171 -17.38 -14.41 6.62
N LEU A 172 -16.30 -13.65 6.43
CA LEU A 172 -16.36 -12.19 6.27
C LEU A 172 -17.16 -11.79 5.02
N THR A 173 -17.06 -12.58 3.94
CA THR A 173 -17.87 -12.40 2.72
C THR A 173 -19.35 -12.66 2.99
N ALA A 174 -19.69 -13.69 3.76
CA ALA A 174 -21.08 -13.97 4.16
C ALA A 174 -21.67 -12.87 5.08
N GLU A 175 -20.83 -12.25 5.92
CA GLU A 175 -21.17 -11.12 6.81
C GLU A 175 -21.10 -9.75 6.08
N GLY A 176 -21.08 -9.70 4.74
CA GLY A 176 -21.18 -8.46 3.97
C GLY A 176 -19.91 -7.60 3.86
N TYR A 177 -18.73 -8.15 4.16
CA TYR A 177 -17.43 -7.48 3.94
C TYR A 177 -16.79 -7.94 2.63
N LEU A 178 -16.03 -7.05 1.97
CA LEU A 178 -15.18 -7.46 0.85
C LEU A 178 -13.88 -8.08 1.41
N ALA A 179 -13.83 -9.40 1.50
CA ALA A 179 -12.66 -10.15 1.95
C ALA A 179 -11.90 -10.79 0.79
N PHE A 180 -10.58 -10.59 0.70
CA PHE A 180 -9.75 -11.17 -0.36
C PHE A 180 -8.31 -11.44 0.08
N VAL A 181 -7.58 -12.22 -0.72
CA VAL A 181 -6.11 -12.42 -0.61
C VAL A 181 -5.42 -11.64 -1.72
N ALA A 182 -4.29 -11.01 -1.40
CA ALA A 182 -3.40 -10.38 -2.38
C ALA A 182 -2.01 -11.02 -2.35
N PHE A 183 -1.40 -11.23 -3.53
CA PHE A 183 -0.05 -11.77 -3.71
C PHE A 183 0.92 -10.66 -4.11
N GLY A 184 1.56 -10.04 -3.12
CA GLY A 184 2.43 -8.88 -3.28
C GLY A 184 1.73 -7.55 -3.02
N TRP A 185 2.52 -6.48 -3.01
CA TRP A 185 2.01 -5.14 -2.70
C TRP A 185 1.16 -4.56 -3.84
N GLU A 186 1.41 -4.99 -5.08
CA GLU A 186 0.71 -4.53 -6.28
C GLU A 186 -0.78 -4.89 -6.24
N GLU A 187 -1.09 -6.17 -6.02
CA GLU A 187 -2.46 -6.67 -5.96
C GLU A 187 -3.22 -6.11 -4.74
N ALA A 188 -2.52 -5.93 -3.61
CA ALA A 188 -3.11 -5.33 -2.42
C ALA A 188 -3.48 -3.85 -2.64
N ILE A 189 -2.56 -3.05 -3.20
CA ILE A 189 -2.83 -1.64 -3.53
C ILE A 189 -3.94 -1.51 -4.58
N ASP A 190 -3.90 -2.32 -5.64
CA ASP A 190 -4.92 -2.29 -6.69
C ASP A 190 -6.31 -2.70 -6.18
N GLY A 191 -6.41 -3.79 -5.41
CA GLY A 191 -7.66 -4.23 -4.77
C GLY A 191 -8.24 -3.19 -3.81
N ILE A 192 -7.41 -2.63 -2.93
CA ILE A 192 -7.82 -1.58 -1.99
C ILE A 192 -8.22 -0.29 -2.72
N LEU A 193 -7.53 0.09 -3.81
CA LEU A 193 -7.90 1.26 -4.61
C LEU A 193 -9.17 1.06 -5.44
N LYS A 194 -9.43 -0.14 -5.95
CA LYS A 194 -10.70 -0.49 -6.62
C LYS A 194 -11.87 -0.37 -5.65
N TYR A 195 -11.69 -0.87 -4.43
CA TYR A 195 -12.69 -0.72 -3.36
C TYR A 195 -12.90 0.75 -2.98
N TRP A 196 -11.82 1.51 -2.71
CA TRP A 196 -11.92 2.92 -2.32
C TRP A 196 -12.60 3.81 -3.37
N LYS A 197 -12.44 3.49 -4.66
CA LYS A 197 -13.11 4.20 -5.77
C LYS A 197 -14.57 3.82 -5.95
N SER A 198 -15.07 2.79 -5.26
CA SER A 198 -16.49 2.45 -5.28
C SER A 198 -17.31 3.51 -4.51
N PRO A 199 -18.58 3.74 -4.88
CA PRO A 199 -19.46 4.66 -4.16
C PRO A 199 -19.51 4.34 -2.67
N GLN A 200 -19.62 5.37 -1.84
CA GLN A 200 -19.95 5.19 -0.42
C GLN A 200 -21.40 4.68 -0.31
N ALA A 201 -21.66 3.88 0.72
CA ALA A 201 -23.00 3.38 1.06
C ALA A 201 -23.78 4.40 1.91
#